data_AF-A0A931YHM8-F1
#
_entry.id   AF-A0A931YHM8-F1
#
_cell.length_a   1.000
_cell.length_b   1.000
_cell.length_c   1.000
_cell.angle_alpha   90.00
_cell.angle_beta   90.00
_cell.angle_gamma   90.00
#
_symmetry.space_group_name_H-M   'P 1'
#
loop_
_entity.id
_entity.type
_entity.pdbx_description
1 polymer ?
#
loop_
_entity_poly.entity_id
_entity_poly.type
_entity_poly.pdbx_seq_one_letter_code
_entity_poly.pdbx_strand_id
1 'polypeptide(L)'
;MAIWKVSPTRENPAGIRYRLAFVRRGERIPGVLYDCHPPKGHHRHVEGVAEPYDFVDVDQLLEDFTADVRRITGDATWPRR
;
A
#
# COMPACT_ATOMS: atom_id res chain seq x y z
N MET A 1 -4.47 -6.67 4.78
CA MET A 1 -3.34 -6.55 3.84
C MET A 1 -3.24 -7.85 3.06
N ALA A 2 -2.98 -7.80 1.76
CA ALA A 2 -2.75 -9.00 0.95
C ALA A 2 -1.58 -8.78 -0.01
N ILE A 3 -0.68 -9.75 -0.05
CA ILE A 3 0.52 -9.75 -0.88
C ILE A 3 0.59 -11.12 -1.57
N TRP A 4 0.83 -11.12 -2.87
CA TRP A 4 0.86 -12.31 -3.70
C TRP A 4 2.17 -12.36 -4.48
N LYS A 5 2.80 -13.53 -4.49
CA LYS A 5 3.83 -13.86 -5.47
C LYS A 5 3.16 -14.19 -6.80
N VAL A 6 3.63 -13.56 -7.87
CA VAL A 6 3.15 -13.77 -9.25
C VAL A 6 4.35 -14.05 -10.15
N SER A 7 4.10 -14.63 -11.32
CA SER A 7 5.15 -14.76 -12.34
C SER A 7 5.68 -13.37 -12.71
N PRO A 8 7.00 -13.15 -12.67
CA PRO A 8 7.59 -11.88 -13.12
C PRO A 8 7.23 -11.59 -14.58
N THR A 9 6.97 -10.32 -14.87
CA THR A 9 6.77 -9.83 -16.24
C THR A 9 7.73 -8.67 -16.50
N ARG A 10 7.78 -8.17 -17.75
CA ARG A 10 8.57 -6.98 -18.07
C ARG A 10 8.10 -5.75 -17.29
N GLU A 11 6.80 -5.63 -17.06
CA GLU A 11 6.17 -4.53 -16.32
C GLU A 11 6.21 -4.75 -14.79
N ASN A 12 6.44 -5.99 -14.33
CA ASN A 12 6.58 -6.34 -12.92
C ASN A 12 7.73 -7.33 -12.71
N PRO A 13 9.00 -6.85 -12.76
CA PRO A 13 10.17 -7.72 -12.60
C PRO A 13 10.26 -8.34 -11.21
N ALA A 14 9.69 -7.67 -10.19
CA ALA A 14 9.68 -8.15 -8.81
C ALA A 14 8.79 -9.40 -8.62
N GLY A 15 7.90 -9.70 -9.57
CA GLY A 15 7.00 -10.86 -9.46
C GLY A 15 6.08 -10.76 -8.24
N ILE A 16 5.64 -9.55 -7.90
CA ILE A 16 4.81 -9.30 -6.73
C ILE A 16 3.58 -8.47 -7.06
N ARG A 17 2.44 -8.84 -6.49
CA ARG A 17 1.24 -8.01 -6.50
C ARG A 17 0.81 -7.80 -5.06
N TYR A 18 0.27 -6.63 -4.75
CA TYR A 18 -0.21 -6.35 -3.41
C TYR A 18 -1.43 -5.44 -3.43
N ARG A 19 -2.18 -5.50 -2.32
CA ARG A 19 -3.22 -4.55 -1.93
C ARG A 19 -3.20 -4.42 -0.41
N LEU A 20 -2.70 -3.28 0.07
CA LEU A 20 -2.72 -2.90 1.48
C LEU A 20 -3.68 -1.72 1.60
N ALA A 21 -4.78 -1.91 2.32
CA ALA A 21 -5.80 -0.88 2.46
C ALA A 21 -6.08 -0.67 3.95
N PHE A 22 -6.09 0.60 4.37
CA PHE A 22 -6.58 1.04 5.66
C PHE A 22 -7.85 1.86 5.42
N VAL A 23 -8.96 1.38 5.99
CA VAL A 23 -10.27 2.01 5.91
C VAL A 23 -10.70 2.39 7.32
N ARG A 24 -10.99 3.68 7.55
CA ARG A 24 -11.47 4.15 8.84
C ARG A 24 -12.85 3.54 9.13
N ARG A 25 -13.16 3.36 10.41
CA ARG A 25 -14.45 2.78 10.83
C ARG A 25 -15.61 3.65 10.33
N GLY A 26 -16.50 3.05 9.54
CA GLY A 26 -17.66 3.74 8.98
C GLY A 26 -17.41 4.39 7.61
N GLU A 27 -16.17 4.40 7.13
CA GLU A 27 -15.83 4.88 5.80
C GLU A 27 -15.86 3.73 4.77
N ARG A 28 -16.08 4.09 3.50
CA ARG A 28 -16.04 3.16 2.37
C ARG A 28 -14.78 3.31 1.52
N ILE A 29 -14.15 4.47 1.59
CA ILE A 29 -12.96 4.82 0.82
C ILE A 29 -11.75 4.60 1.73
N PRO A 30 -10.68 3.94 1.25
CA PRO A 30 -9.44 3.84 2.01
C PRO A 30 -8.82 5.21 2.28
N GLY A 31 -8.43 5.47 3.52
CA GLY A 31 -7.58 6.62 3.86
C GLY A 31 -6.14 6.40 3.42
N VAL A 32 -5.68 5.14 3.42
CA VAL A 32 -4.41 4.71 2.81
C VAL A 32 -4.67 3.47 1.96
N LEU A 33 -4.21 3.48 0.71
CA LEU A 33 -4.23 2.33 -0.19
C LEU A 33 -2.89 2.24 -0.90
N TYR A 34 -2.23 1.09 -0.82
CA TYR A 34 -1.08 0.74 -1.64
C TYR A 34 -1.49 -0.44 -2.50
N ASP A 35 -1.37 -0.30 -3.82
CA ASP A 35 -1.62 -1.39 -4.75
C ASP A 35 -0.72 -1.32 -5.99
N CYS A 36 -0.62 -2.46 -6.66
CA CYS A 36 0.11 -2.58 -7.92
C CYS A 36 -0.86 -3.11 -8.97
N HIS A 37 -1.24 -2.25 -9.92
CA HIS A 37 -2.11 -2.63 -11.03
C HIS A 37 -1.52 -2.23 -12.38
N PRO A 38 -1.45 -3.14 -13.37
CA PRO A 38 -1.15 -2.76 -14.74
C PRO A 38 -2.21 -1.78 -15.29
N PRO A 39 -1.85 -0.82 -16.15
CA PRO A 39 -0.50 -0.43 -16.58
C PRO A 39 0.19 0.61 -15.66
N LYS A 40 -0.41 1.01 -14.53
CA LYS A 40 0.15 2.05 -13.65
C LYS A 40 1.36 1.60 -12.84
N GLY A 41 1.49 0.30 -12.57
CA GLY A 41 2.52 -0.24 -11.70
C GLY A 41 2.22 0.03 -10.22
N HIS A 42 3.29 0.21 -9.43
CA HIS A 42 3.25 0.48 -8.00
C HIS A 42 2.73 1.90 -7.74
N HIS A 43 1.71 2.02 -6.90
CA HIS A 43 1.19 3.32 -6.51
C HIS A 43 0.56 3.28 -5.12
N ARG A 44 0.41 4.47 -4.55
CA ARG A 44 -0.29 4.67 -3.28
C ARG A 44 -1.32 5.78 -3.40
N HIS A 45 -2.31 5.71 -2.53
CA HIS A 45 -3.32 6.73 -2.31
C HIS A 45 -3.33 7.07 -0.84
N VAL A 46 -3.17 8.34 -0.50
CA VAL A 46 -3.27 8.81 0.87
C VAL A 46 -4.22 10.01 0.97
N GLU A 47 -5.25 9.90 1.79
CA GLU A 47 -6.34 10.88 1.92
C GLU A 47 -6.91 11.33 0.55
N GLY A 48 -7.05 10.37 -0.38
CA GLY A 48 -7.58 10.62 -1.72
C GLY A 48 -6.58 11.16 -2.76
N VAL A 49 -5.32 11.39 -2.37
CA VAL A 49 -4.25 11.81 -3.29
C VAL A 49 -3.51 10.58 -3.80
N ALA A 50 -3.53 10.35 -5.10
CA ALA A 50 -2.84 9.23 -5.75
C ALA A 50 -1.48 9.65 -6.29
N GLU A 51 -0.44 8.85 -6.03
CA GLU A 51 0.91 9.09 -6.54
C GLU A 51 1.66 7.77 -6.84
N PRO A 52 2.64 7.79 -7.77
CA PRO A 52 3.55 6.67 -7.98
C PRO A 52 4.24 6.26 -6.68
N TYR A 53 4.49 4.97 -6.52
CA TYR A 53 5.22 4.43 -5.37
C TYR A 53 6.45 3.68 -5.84
N ASP A 54 7.63 4.10 -5.37
CA ASP A 54 8.90 3.45 -5.72
C ASP A 54 9.08 2.19 -4.87
N PHE A 55 8.57 1.07 -5.36
CA PHE A 55 8.68 -0.21 -4.67
C PHE A 55 10.15 -0.67 -4.59
N VAL A 56 10.61 -0.92 -3.36
CA VAL A 56 11.94 -1.48 -3.06
C VAL A 56 11.82 -2.98 -2.77
N ASP A 57 11.12 -3.32 -1.69
CA ASP A 57 10.82 -4.69 -1.28
C ASP A 57 9.56 -4.74 -0.41
N VAL A 58 9.23 -5.93 0.11
CA VAL A 58 8.04 -6.15 0.94
C VAL A 58 8.16 -5.50 2.31
N ASP A 59 9.36 -5.47 2.89
CA ASP A 59 9.56 -4.94 4.24
C ASP A 59 9.39 -3.42 4.22
N GLN A 60 10.01 -2.73 3.25
CA GLN A 60 9.81 -1.30 3.03
C GLN A 60 8.35 -0.96 2.71
N LEU A 61 7.67 -1.78 1.90
CA LEU A 61 6.24 -1.61 1.61
C LEU A 61 5.37 -1.63 2.89
N LEU A 62 5.66 -2.55 3.81
CA LEU A 62 4.94 -2.66 5.07
C LEU A 62 5.23 -1.47 6.00
N GLU A 63 6.50 -1.04 6.05
CA GLU A 63 6.93 0.11 6.84
C GLU A 63 6.29 1.42 6.34
N ASP A 64 6.34 1.68 5.04
CA ASP A 64 5.77 2.87 4.42
C ASP A 64 4.25 2.93 4.60
N PHE A 65 3.56 1.81 4.36
CA PHE A 65 2.13 1.71 4.59
C PHE A 65 1.79 2.00 6.05
N THR A 66 2.56 1.46 6.99
CA THR A 66 2.36 1.68 8.42
C THR A 66 2.62 3.13 8.81
N ALA A 67 3.65 3.75 8.26
CA ALA A 67 3.98 5.15 8.49
C ALA A 67 2.85 6.08 8.01
N ASP A 68 2.28 5.83 6.83
CA ASP A 68 1.15 6.61 6.32
C ASP A 68 -0.11 6.43 7.17
N VAL A 69 -0.42 5.20 7.62
CA VAL A 69 -1.56 4.97 8.51
C VAL A 69 -1.38 5.70 9.84
N ARG A 70 -0.19 5.63 10.45
CA ARG A 70 0.13 6.38 11.68
C ARG A 70 -0.03 7.88 11.45
N ARG A 71 0.47 8.39 10.32
CA ARG A 71 0.39 9.81 9.97
C ARG A 71 -1.04 10.31 9.84
N ILE A 72 -1.92 9.55 9.18
CA ILE A 72 -3.32 9.98 8.96
C ILE A 72 -4.26 9.72 10.13
N THR A 73 -3.85 8.88 11.09
CA THR A 73 -4.64 8.58 12.29
C THR A 73 -4.15 9.30 13.54
N GLY A 74 -2.88 9.72 13.57
CA GLY A 74 -2.19 10.16 14.78
C GLY A 74 -1.93 9.03 15.78
N ASP A 75 -2.27 7.78 15.45
CA ASP A 75 -2.08 6.62 16.34
C ASP A 75 -0.70 5.99 16.09
N ALA A 76 0.30 6.46 16.84
CA ALA A 76 1.66 5.93 16.79
C ALA A 76 1.75 4.42 17.16
N THR A 77 0.71 3.86 17.79
CA THR A 77 0.67 2.45 18.19
C THR A 77 0.10 1.53 17.12
N TRP A 78 -0.36 2.08 15.99
CA TRP A 78 -0.84 1.29 14.87
C TRP A 78 0.32 0.55 14.16
N PRO A 79 0.13 -0.71 13.69
CA PRO A 79 -1.04 -1.55 13.89
C PRO A 79 -1.12 -2.05 15.34
N ARG A 80 -2.33 -1.98 15.92
CA ARG A 80 -2.57 -2.50 17.27
C ARG A 80 -2.38 -4.01 17.28
N ARG A 81 -1.67 -4.53 18.29
CA ARG A 81 -1.48 -5.97 18.51
C ARG A 81 -2.77 -6.63 18.97
#